data_AF-A0A610GXJ5-F1
#
_entry.id   AF-A0A610GXJ5-F1
#
_cell.length_a   1.000
_cell.length_b   1.000
_cell.length_c   1.000
_cell.angle_alpha   90.00
_cell.angle_beta   90.00
_cell.angle_gamma   90.00
#
_symmetry.space_group_name_H-M   'P 1'
#
loop_
_entity.id
_entity.type
_entity.pdbx_description
1 polymer ?
#
loop_
_entity_poly.entity_id
_entity_poly.type
_entity_poly.pdbx_seq_one_letter_code
_entity_poly.pdbx_strand_id
1 'polypeptide(L)'
;MSLFLTSFIFEKKEYDEEFYQLDGWIERYTQTIDGYIGMESYTDAASGRMVNNYYWQTRESMELLINNLQHQQAKSQSHKWLSGYQTIIAEIQGCHNVNLPHPLASFSVPYA
;
A
#
# COMPACT_ATOMS: atom_id res chain seq x y z
N MET A 1 1.05 3.95 20.70
CA MET A 1 1.37 4.40 19.32
C MET A 1 0.45 3.64 18.39
N SER A 2 -0.29 4.34 17.54
CA SER A 2 -1.18 3.72 16.55
C SER A 2 -0.41 3.45 15.26
N LEU A 3 -0.62 2.29 14.65
CA LEU A 3 -0.10 1.95 13.33
C LEU A 3 -1.23 2.07 12.31
N PHE A 4 -0.89 2.26 11.04
CA PHE A 4 -1.88 2.40 9.98
C PHE A 4 -1.63 1.40 8.85
N LEU A 5 -2.73 0.94 8.25
CA LEU A 5 -2.77 0.07 7.08
C LEU A 5 -3.47 0.84 5.96
N THR A 6 -2.86 0.82 4.78
CA THR A 6 -3.55 1.15 3.54
C THR A 6 -3.54 -0.06 2.61
N SER A 7 -4.71 -0.57 2.25
CA SER A 7 -4.85 -1.65 1.27
C SER A 7 -5.29 -1.10 -0.08
N PHE A 8 -4.64 -1.56 -1.14
CA PHE A 8 -5.00 -1.28 -2.53
C PHE A 8 -5.31 -2.60 -3.23
N ILE A 9 -6.57 -2.81 -3.58
CA ILE A 9 -7.09 -4.06 -4.13
C ILE A 9 -7.57 -3.76 -5.55
N PHE A 10 -7.08 -4.45 -6.56
CA PHE A 10 -7.37 -4.08 -7.95
C PHE A 10 -7.34 -5.23 -8.95
N GLU A 11 -8.01 -5.01 -10.07
CA GLU A 11 -7.95 -5.86 -11.26
C GLU A 11 -7.10 -5.14 -12.32
N LYS A 12 -5.98 -5.75 -12.71
CA LYS A 12 -5.05 -5.15 -13.67
C LYS A 12 -5.49 -5.37 -15.13
N LYS A 13 -5.10 -4.45 -16.00
CA LYS A 13 -5.03 -4.61 -17.46
C LYS A 13 -3.56 -4.85 -17.86
N GLU A 14 -3.25 -4.61 -19.13
CA GLU A 14 -1.87 -4.54 -19.59
C GLU A 14 -1.20 -3.26 -19.08
N TYR A 15 0.06 -3.39 -18.69
CA TYR A 15 0.91 -2.30 -18.25
C TYR A 15 1.88 -1.91 -19.37
N ASP A 16 2.01 -0.62 -19.60
CA ASP A 16 2.93 -0.02 -20.54
C ASP A 16 4.12 0.61 -19.81
N GLU A 17 5.04 1.20 -20.58
CA GLU A 17 6.22 1.87 -20.04
C GLU A 17 5.86 3.05 -19.12
N GLU A 18 4.78 3.78 -19.43
CA GLU A 18 4.30 4.89 -18.60
C GLU A 18 3.91 4.40 -17.20
N PHE A 19 3.20 3.27 -17.11
CA PHE A 19 2.88 2.62 -15.84
C PHE A 19 4.14 2.30 -15.05
N TYR A 20 5.10 1.57 -15.63
CA TYR A 20 6.29 1.12 -14.91
C TYR A 20 7.17 2.29 -14.44
N GLN A 21 7.26 3.36 -15.23
CA GLN A 21 7.96 4.59 -14.84
C GLN A 21 7.30 5.24 -13.61
N LEU A 22 5.97 5.35 -13.63
CA LEU A 22 5.19 5.99 -12.59
C LEU A 22 5.17 5.15 -11.31
N ASP A 23 4.93 3.85 -11.42
CA ASP A 23 4.95 2.89 -10.32
C ASP A 23 6.32 2.85 -9.64
N GLY A 24 7.40 2.75 -10.42
CA GLY A 24 8.76 2.78 -9.89
C GLY A 24 9.16 4.13 -9.27
N TRP A 25 8.55 5.24 -9.68
CA TRP A 25 8.72 6.52 -8.97
C TRP A 25 7.96 6.52 -7.63
N ILE A 26 6.70 6.05 -7.61
CA ILE A 26 5.88 5.99 -6.41
C ILE A 26 6.54 5.10 -5.36
N GLU A 27 7.07 3.95 -5.76
CA GLU A 27 7.81 3.04 -4.88
C GLU A 27 9.01 3.74 -4.24
N ARG A 28 9.87 4.36 -5.06
CA ARG A 28 11.05 5.09 -4.55
C ARG A 28 10.66 6.20 -3.60
N TYR A 29 9.64 7.00 -3.94
CA TYR A 29 9.15 8.06 -3.07
C TYR A 29 8.63 7.50 -1.74
N THR A 30 7.84 6.43 -1.79
CA THR A 30 7.30 5.76 -0.59
C THR A 30 8.41 5.31 0.35
N GLN A 31 9.49 4.74 -0.21
CA GLN A 31 10.66 4.33 0.57
C GLN A 31 11.42 5.48 1.23
N THR A 32 11.24 6.73 0.77
CA THR A 32 11.85 7.91 1.41
C THR A 32 11.04 8.50 2.56
N ILE A 33 9.79 8.08 2.72
CA ILE A 33 8.90 8.62 3.75
C ILE A 33 9.32 8.05 5.11
N ASP A 34 9.77 8.92 6.01
CA ASP A 34 9.99 8.54 7.40
C ASP A 34 8.67 8.05 8.02
N GLY A 35 8.68 6.88 8.64
CA GLY A 35 7.49 6.18 9.13
C GLY A 35 6.82 5.23 8.13
N TYR A 36 7.34 5.05 6.91
CA TYR A 36 6.99 3.89 6.09
C TYR A 36 7.61 2.63 6.69
N ILE A 37 6.80 1.60 6.98
CA ILE A 37 7.27 0.35 7.58
C ILE A 37 7.63 -0.68 6.51
N GLY A 38 6.82 -0.76 5.47
CA GLY A 38 6.94 -1.76 4.42
C GLY A 38 5.60 -2.09 3.78
N MET A 39 5.64 -3.01 2.82
CA MET A 39 4.46 -3.48 2.12
C MET A 39 4.56 -4.97 1.80
N GLU A 40 3.43 -5.54 1.46
CA GLU A 40 3.29 -6.89 0.94
C GLU A 40 2.29 -6.88 -0.22
N SER A 41 2.50 -7.77 -1.19
CA SER A 41 1.66 -7.89 -2.37
C SER A 41 1.26 -9.35 -2.56
N TYR A 42 -0.03 -9.56 -2.80
CA TYR A 42 -0.64 -10.87 -3.02
C TYR A 42 -1.45 -10.86 -4.31
N THR A 43 -1.48 -12.01 -4.99
CA THR A 43 -2.39 -12.25 -6.10
C THR A 43 -3.34 -13.37 -5.71
N ASP A 44 -4.64 -13.09 -5.78
CA ASP A 44 -5.66 -14.12 -5.62
C ASP A 44 -5.62 -15.06 -6.83
N ALA A 45 -5.38 -16.34 -6.58
CA ALA A 45 -5.28 -17.34 -7.64
C ALA A 45 -6.63 -17.59 -8.35
N ALA A 46 -7.76 -17.34 -7.69
CA ALA A 46 -9.07 -17.60 -8.26
C ALA A 46 -9.54 -16.46 -9.19
N SER A 47 -9.45 -15.21 -8.73
CA SER A 47 -9.91 -14.05 -9.50
C SER A 47 -8.81 -13.32 -10.27
N GLY A 48 -7.54 -13.57 -9.97
CA GLY A 48 -6.40 -12.82 -10.50
C GLY A 48 -6.26 -11.41 -9.92
N ARG A 49 -7.09 -11.04 -8.92
CA ARG A 49 -6.99 -9.74 -8.24
C ARG A 49 -5.69 -9.61 -7.48
N MET A 50 -5.16 -8.40 -7.46
CA MET A 50 -3.99 -8.05 -6.68
C MET A 50 -4.39 -7.30 -5.41
N VAL A 51 -3.66 -7.53 -4.32
CA VAL A 51 -3.81 -6.85 -3.04
C VAL A 51 -2.44 -6.37 -2.59
N ASN A 52 -2.26 -5.06 -2.51
CA ASN A 52 -1.08 -4.43 -1.94
C ASN A 52 -1.45 -3.83 -0.58
N ASN A 53 -0.81 -4.28 0.49
CA ASN A 53 -0.95 -3.70 1.83
C ASN A 53 0.31 -2.91 2.17
N TYR A 54 0.14 -1.65 2.57
CA TYR A 54 1.24 -0.79 3.02
C TYR A 54 1.03 -0.42 4.48
N TYR A 55 2.12 -0.41 5.23
CA TYR A 55 2.13 -0.23 6.68
C TYR A 55 2.88 1.03 7.08
N TRP A 56 2.32 1.75 8.05
CA TRP A 56 2.80 3.08 8.44
C TRP A 56 2.87 3.22 9.96
N GLN A 57 3.91 3.91 10.44
CA GLN A 57 4.11 4.19 11.86
C GLN A 57 3.22 5.34 12.36
N THR A 58 2.84 6.26 11.47
CA THR A 58 2.03 7.43 11.82
C THR A 58 1.02 7.74 10.71
N ARG A 59 -0.02 8.51 11.05
CA ARG A 59 -1.02 8.97 10.08
C ARG A 59 -0.38 9.95 9.11
N GLU A 60 0.49 10.81 9.61
CA GLU A 60 1.16 11.86 8.87
C GLU A 60 2.04 11.26 7.75
N SER A 61 2.81 10.21 8.07
CA SER A 61 3.62 9.48 7.08
C SER A 61 2.77 8.88 5.96
N MET A 62 1.63 8.27 6.31
CA MET A 62 0.68 7.73 5.35
C MET A 62 0.08 8.84 4.46
N GLU A 63 -0.30 9.97 5.06
CA GLU A 63 -0.90 11.11 4.37
C GLU A 63 0.07 11.76 3.39
N LEU A 64 1.39 11.75 3.65
CA LEU A 64 2.41 12.22 2.70
C LEU A 64 2.32 11.47 1.37
N LEU A 65 2.17 10.14 1.38
CA LEU A 65 1.98 9.38 0.15
C LEU A 65 0.62 9.68 -0.49
N ILE A 66 -0.46 9.65 0.29
CA ILE A 66 -1.83 9.83 -0.22
C ILE A 66 -1.99 11.19 -0.92
N ASN A 67 -1.38 12.23 -0.36
CA ASN A 67 -1.48 13.62 -0.84
C ASN A 67 -0.37 14.00 -1.82
N ASN A 68 0.51 13.08 -2.19
CA ASN A 68 1.55 13.35 -3.17
C ASN A 68 0.92 13.64 -4.56
N LEU A 69 1.33 14.74 -5.19
CA LEU A 69 0.77 15.19 -6.47
C LEU A 69 0.91 14.14 -7.58
N GLN A 70 2.06 13.48 -7.70
CA GLN A 70 2.27 12.47 -8.74
C GLN A 70 1.46 11.21 -8.48
N HIS A 71 1.31 10.82 -7.20
CA HIS A 71 0.41 9.71 -6.84
C HIS A 71 -1.06 10.02 -7.15
N GLN A 72 -1.51 11.27 -6.93
CA GLN A 72 -2.86 11.69 -7.33
C GLN A 72 -3.04 11.69 -8.85
N GLN A 73 -2.03 12.12 -9.60
CA GLN A 73 -2.01 12.05 -11.06
C GLN A 73 -2.02 10.60 -11.57
N ALA A 74 -1.33 9.68 -10.90
CA ALA A 74 -1.40 8.25 -11.22
C ALA A 74 -2.81 7.71 -11.03
N LYS A 75 -3.45 8.05 -9.90
CA LYS A 75 -4.82 7.63 -9.59
C LYS A 75 -5.84 8.16 -10.60
N SER A 76 -5.71 9.41 -11.08
CA SER A 76 -6.63 9.94 -12.09
C SER A 76 -6.51 9.22 -13.44
N GLN A 77 -5.35 8.65 -13.74
CA GLN A 77 -5.08 7.89 -14.96
C GLN A 77 -5.28 6.37 -14.80
N SER A 78 -5.64 5.91 -13.60
CA SER A 78 -5.75 4.48 -13.25
C SER A 78 -6.60 3.65 -14.23
N HIS A 79 -7.64 4.23 -14.83
CA HIS A 79 -8.49 3.55 -15.81
C HIS A 79 -7.73 3.03 -17.05
N LYS A 80 -6.55 3.59 -17.37
CA LYS A 80 -5.65 3.08 -18.43
C LYS A 80 -5.17 1.67 -18.11
N TRP A 81 -4.80 1.43 -16.85
CA TRP A 81 -4.07 0.23 -16.43
C TRP A 81 -4.88 -0.70 -15.53
N LEU A 82 -6.01 -0.23 -15.01
CA LEU A 82 -6.86 -0.97 -14.09
C LEU A 82 -8.28 -1.10 -14.65
N SER A 83 -8.88 -2.27 -14.46
CA SER A 83 -10.30 -2.51 -14.73
C SER A 83 -11.18 -2.00 -13.59
N GLY A 84 -10.65 -1.97 -12.37
CA GLY A 84 -11.28 -1.42 -11.18
C GLY A 84 -10.38 -1.56 -9.97
N TYR A 85 -10.67 -0.81 -8.90
CA TYR A 85 -9.94 -0.92 -7.64
C TYR A 85 -10.78 -0.51 -6.42
N GLN A 86 -10.32 -0.93 -5.25
CA GLN A 86 -10.78 -0.53 -3.93
C GLN A 86 -9.56 -0.10 -3.09
N THR A 87 -9.70 0.99 -2.35
CA THR A 87 -8.70 1.40 -1.35
C THR A 87 -9.32 1.37 0.04
N ILE A 88 -8.59 0.85 1.01
CA ILE A 88 -8.99 0.86 2.43
C ILE A 88 -7.91 1.61 3.20
N ILE A 89 -8.33 2.48 4.11
CA ILE A 89 -7.46 3.15 5.08
C ILE A 89 -7.96 2.76 6.46
N ALA A 90 -7.08 2.18 7.27
CA ALA A 90 -7.43 1.66 8.59
C ALA A 90 -6.36 2.00 9.62
N GLU A 91 -6.80 2.22 10.86
CA GLU A 91 -5.94 2.24 12.04
C GLU A 91 -5.89 0.82 12.62
N ILE A 92 -4.68 0.31 12.86
CA ILE A 92 -4.45 -1.02 13.40
C ILE A 92 -4.67 -0.97 14.91
N GLN A 93 -5.79 -1.56 15.35
CA GLN A 93 -6.16 -1.64 16.78
C GLN A 93 -5.44 -2.77 17.52
N GLY A 94 -4.82 -3.72 16.79
CA GLY A 94 -4.03 -4.78 17.36
C GLY A 94 -3.28 -5.58 16.30
N CYS A 95 -2.06 -6.02 16.61
CA CYS A 95 -1.27 -6.89 15.76
C CYS A 95 -0.36 -7.81 16.59
N HIS A 96 -0.30 -9.07 16.21
CA HIS A 96 0.55 -10.09 16.81
C HIS A 96 1.19 -10.93 15.70
N ASN A 97 2.45 -11.30 15.89
CA ASN A 97 3.21 -12.09 14.94
C ASN A 97 3.89 -13.26 15.65
N VAL A 98 3.85 -14.44 15.03
CA VAL A 98 4.60 -15.63 15.46
C VAL A 98 5.39 -16.16 14.27
N ASN A 99 6.68 -15.84 14.21
CA ASN A 99 7.64 -16.36 13.23
C ASN A 99 7.25 -16.21 11.76
N LEU A 100 6.48 -15.16 11.42
CA LEU A 100 6.14 -14.85 10.03
C LEU A 100 6.96 -13.64 9.57
N PRO A 101 7.75 -13.77 8.48
CA PRO A 101 8.37 -12.62 7.82
C PRO A 101 7.28 -11.66 7.33
N HIS A 102 7.14 -10.52 8.00
CA HIS A 102 6.06 -9.57 7.75
C HIS A 102 6.53 -8.15 8.12
N PRO A 103 6.10 -7.08 7.43
CA PRO A 103 6.50 -5.71 7.75
C PRO A 103 6.25 -5.32 9.21
N LEU A 104 5.16 -5.79 9.81
CA LEU A 104 4.84 -5.55 11.22
C LEU A 104 5.48 -6.53 12.22
N ALA A 105 6.40 -7.41 11.80
CA ALA A 105 6.92 -8.47 12.69
C ALA A 105 7.62 -7.95 13.96
N SER A 106 8.24 -6.77 13.89
CA SER A 106 8.87 -6.11 15.05
C SER A 106 7.92 -5.27 15.90
N PHE A 107 6.62 -5.22 15.54
CA PHE A 107 5.62 -4.39 16.21
C PHE A 107 4.65 -5.25 17.00
N SER A 108 4.41 -4.87 18.25
CA SER A 108 3.42 -5.50 19.11
C SER A 108 2.41 -4.46 19.56
N VAL A 109 1.20 -4.52 19.02
CA VAL A 109 0.08 -3.67 19.42
C VAL A 109 -0.96 -4.59 20.06
N PRO A 110 -1.12 -4.57 21.40
CA PRO A 110 -2.14 -5.37 22.06
C PRO A 110 -3.53 -4.85 21.67
N TYR A 111 -4.43 -5.77 21.35
CA TYR A 111 -5.86 -5.45 21.24
C TYR A 111 -6.42 -5.30 22.67
N ALA A 112 -7.14 -4.22 22.93
CA ALA A 112 -7.73 -3.93 24.24
C ALA A 112 -8.91 -4.85 24.57
#